data_AF-A0A1F2SWW9-F1
#
_entry.id   AF-A0A1F2SWW9-F1
#
_cell.length_a   1.000
_cell.length_b   1.000
_cell.length_c   1.000
_cell.angle_alpha   90.00
_cell.angle_beta   90.00
_cell.angle_gamma   90.00
#
_symmetry.space_group_name_H-M   'P 1'
#
loop_
_entity.id
_entity.type
_entity.pdbx_description
1 polymer ?
#
loop_
_entity_poly.entity_id
_entity_poly.type
_entity_poly.pdbx_seq_one_letter_code
_entity_poly.pdbx_strand_id
1 'polypeptide(L)'
;MPMLDEITQAVLSREEVARYLERDGDTGHAARERIEAYLEELRTTQRYSIYRALKHPLYPILRKIERVAEHVDRARAATRAGRVVYASNHKSHTDYLVELLVLDESGVRPPIIAAGINLFGGPLGLLHRHVTGAIPIRRNTKDPAYLITLKAYVAELLNKHDLFFYPEGGRSYSGEIKNPKTGLIHAALQAEHPHLAVLPTAVAYDLVLEDHALARQRVKHTQRPFSRELAEMVRYAVGYRSRAFVTFGKPIPLDIDASSRRDVLDFAHTVMDAIGRLYKVLPTAVLANAMRPSIAVRELESRADAVLDALRSKGANLGVASGAEAIEAGLQPFEARGILVVERGRVRVRQRNVLRYYARTLDHLLASPSSRTH
;
A
#
# COMPACT_ATOMS: atom_id res chain seq x y z
N MET A 1 -8.39 -24.02 25.62
CA MET A 1 -8.23 -24.72 24.33
C MET A 1 -8.09 -23.64 23.27
N PRO A 2 -7.00 -23.60 22.48
CA PRO A 2 -6.67 -22.37 21.77
C PRO A 2 -7.54 -22.20 20.52
N MET A 3 -7.95 -20.94 20.26
CA MET A 3 -8.58 -20.35 19.05
C MET A 3 -8.03 -20.82 17.67
N LEU A 4 -6.97 -21.61 17.69
CA LEU A 4 -6.10 -22.02 16.59
C LEU A 4 -6.61 -23.26 15.85
N ASP A 5 -7.41 -24.09 16.52
CA ASP A 5 -8.19 -25.15 15.86
C ASP A 5 -9.38 -24.52 15.10
N GLU A 6 -10.01 -23.48 15.66
CA GLU A 6 -11.25 -22.90 15.10
C GLU A 6 -11.11 -22.35 13.67
N ILE A 7 -10.07 -21.56 13.35
CA ILE A 7 -9.91 -21.03 11.98
C ILE A 7 -9.57 -22.16 11.01
N THR A 8 -8.76 -23.13 11.44
CA THR A 8 -8.42 -24.30 10.61
C THR A 8 -9.67 -25.12 10.31
N GLN A 9 -10.49 -25.43 11.32
CA GLN A 9 -11.76 -26.12 11.13
C GLN A 9 -12.72 -25.31 10.25
N ALA A 10 -12.84 -24.00 10.49
CA ALA A 10 -13.70 -23.13 9.70
C ALA A 10 -13.27 -23.08 8.23
N VAL A 11 -11.97 -22.99 7.95
CA VAL A 11 -11.45 -23.04 6.57
C VAL A 11 -11.77 -24.38 5.91
N LEU A 12 -11.55 -25.48 6.62
CA LEU A 12 -11.82 -26.83 6.09
C LEU A 12 -13.31 -27.09 5.90
N SER A 13 -14.20 -26.41 6.64
CA SER A 13 -15.65 -26.54 6.49
C SER A 13 -16.25 -25.65 5.39
N ARG A 14 -15.49 -24.74 4.78
CA ARG A 14 -15.99 -23.95 3.65
C ARG A 14 -16.24 -24.85 2.44
N GLU A 15 -17.39 -24.69 1.80
CA GLU A 15 -17.85 -25.53 0.67
C GLU A 15 -16.83 -25.60 -0.48
N GLU A 16 -16.13 -24.50 -0.77
CA GLU A 16 -15.10 -24.47 -1.82
C GLU A 16 -13.91 -25.38 -1.48
N VAL A 17 -13.47 -25.40 -0.22
CA VAL A 17 -12.34 -26.20 0.27
C VAL A 17 -12.74 -27.67 0.34
N ALA A 18 -13.94 -27.97 0.86
CA ALA A 18 -14.48 -29.32 0.89
C ALA A 18 -14.58 -29.92 -0.53
N ARG A 19 -15.14 -29.18 -1.49
CA ARG A 19 -15.22 -29.61 -2.90
C ARG A 19 -13.85 -29.82 -3.55
N TYR A 20 -12.85 -29.00 -3.18
CA TYR A 20 -11.48 -29.17 -3.66
C TYR A 20 -10.86 -30.47 -3.13
N LEU A 21 -11.08 -30.79 -1.85
CA LEU A 21 -10.61 -32.04 -1.23
C LEU A 21 -11.30 -33.28 -1.80
N GLU A 22 -12.60 -33.20 -2.09
CA GLU A 22 -13.39 -34.32 -2.65
C GLU A 22 -13.01 -34.63 -4.10
N ARG A 23 -12.71 -33.60 -4.91
CA ARG A 23 -12.30 -33.78 -6.31
C ARG A 23 -10.99 -34.55 -6.48
N ASP A 24 -10.12 -34.50 -5.48
CA ASP A 24 -8.78 -35.07 -5.53
C ASP A 24 -8.76 -36.58 -5.11
N GLY A 25 -9.88 -37.20 -4.74
CA GLY A 25 -9.99 -38.66 -4.52
C GLY A 25 -9.00 -39.20 -3.46
N ASP A 26 -8.26 -40.29 -3.76
CA ASP A 26 -7.19 -40.85 -2.90
C ASP A 26 -6.05 -39.84 -2.63
N THR A 27 -5.93 -38.78 -3.43
CA THR A 27 -5.00 -37.67 -3.17
C THR A 27 -5.56 -36.61 -2.21
N GLY A 28 -6.79 -36.77 -1.74
CA GLY A 28 -7.45 -35.90 -0.76
C GLY A 28 -6.67 -35.80 0.56
N HIS A 29 -6.01 -36.86 1.00
CA HIS A 29 -5.14 -36.80 2.19
C HIS A 29 -3.91 -35.91 1.92
N ALA A 30 -3.25 -36.06 0.77
CA ALA A 30 -2.10 -35.23 0.39
C ALA A 30 -2.53 -33.77 0.11
N ALA A 31 -3.72 -33.55 -0.45
CA ALA A 31 -4.31 -32.22 -0.63
C ALA A 31 -4.60 -31.56 0.72
N ARG A 32 -5.14 -32.32 1.68
CA ARG A 32 -5.39 -31.86 3.04
C ARG A 32 -4.09 -31.48 3.76
N GLU A 33 -3.06 -32.33 3.72
CA GLU A 33 -1.76 -32.03 4.30
C GLU A 33 -1.15 -30.75 3.72
N ARG A 34 -1.29 -30.53 2.41
CA ARG A 34 -0.86 -29.26 1.77
C ARG A 34 -1.63 -28.06 2.29
N ILE A 35 -2.96 -28.17 2.42
CA ILE A 35 -3.81 -27.10 2.97
C ILE A 35 -3.41 -26.80 4.42
N GLU A 36 -3.24 -27.82 5.25
CA GLU A 36 -2.83 -27.66 6.65
C GLU A 36 -1.42 -27.01 6.76
N ALA A 37 -0.48 -27.41 5.89
CA ALA A 37 0.84 -26.77 5.82
C ALA A 37 0.75 -25.29 5.39
N TYR A 38 -0.13 -24.95 4.46
CA TYR A 38 -0.36 -23.55 4.08
C TYR A 38 -1.08 -22.74 5.16
N LEU A 39 -2.00 -23.35 5.89
CA LEU A 39 -2.63 -22.71 7.05
C LEU A 39 -1.60 -22.37 8.13
N GLU A 40 -0.68 -23.28 8.42
CA GLU A 40 0.42 -23.03 9.36
C GLU A 40 1.37 -21.94 8.84
N GLU A 41 1.63 -21.89 7.53
CA GLU A 41 2.40 -20.81 6.93
C GLU A 41 1.73 -19.44 7.13
N LEU A 42 0.43 -19.35 6.79
CA LEU A 42 -0.38 -18.11 6.86
C LEU A 42 -0.62 -17.64 8.29
N ARG A 43 -0.53 -18.55 9.26
CA ARG A 43 -0.80 -18.30 10.66
C ARG A 43 -0.01 -17.11 11.19
N THR A 44 -0.74 -16.22 11.86
CA THR A 44 -0.20 -14.99 12.44
C THR A 44 -0.86 -14.72 13.79
N THR A 45 -0.16 -14.02 14.67
CA THR A 45 -0.72 -13.55 15.95
C THR A 45 -0.37 -12.08 16.13
N GLN A 46 -1.31 -11.26 16.59
CA GLN A 46 -1.06 -9.85 16.88
C GLN A 46 -0.97 -9.62 18.38
N ARG A 47 0.23 -9.22 18.86
CA ARG A 47 0.45 -8.82 20.26
C ARG A 47 0.46 -7.30 20.36
N TYR A 48 -0.74 -6.72 20.44
CA TYR A 48 -0.93 -5.28 20.30
C TYR A 48 -0.10 -4.42 21.28
N SER A 49 0.04 -4.81 22.54
CA SER A 49 0.87 -4.08 23.51
C SER A 49 2.35 -4.01 23.09
N ILE A 50 2.89 -5.13 22.61
CA ILE A 50 4.28 -5.20 22.11
C ILE A 50 4.40 -4.44 20.79
N TYR A 51 3.41 -4.54 19.90
CA TYR A 51 3.35 -3.76 18.66
C TYR A 51 3.47 -2.25 18.95
N ARG A 52 2.73 -1.74 19.94
CA ARG A 52 2.82 -0.32 20.33
C ARG A 52 4.20 0.05 20.86
N ALA A 53 4.92 -0.88 21.49
CA ALA A 53 6.28 -0.64 21.96
C ALA A 53 7.31 -0.59 20.81
N LEU A 54 7.02 -1.18 19.63
CA LEU A 54 7.93 -1.13 18.47
C LEU A 54 8.17 0.28 17.93
N LYS A 55 7.31 1.24 18.26
CA LYS A 55 7.54 2.64 17.89
C LYS A 55 8.80 3.23 18.55
N HIS A 56 9.22 2.72 19.71
CA HIS A 56 10.39 3.25 20.42
C HIS A 56 11.72 2.95 19.70
N PRO A 57 12.07 1.69 19.35
CA PRO A 57 13.27 1.42 18.57
C PRO A 57 13.19 2.01 17.15
N LEU A 58 11.99 2.16 16.58
CA LEU A 58 11.78 2.78 15.27
C LEU A 58 11.75 4.32 15.33
N TYR A 59 11.74 4.93 16.51
CA TYR A 59 11.61 6.38 16.68
C TYR A 59 12.62 7.21 15.87
N PRO A 60 13.91 6.82 15.74
CA PRO A 60 14.89 7.60 14.99
C PRO A 60 14.53 7.80 13.52
N ILE A 61 13.84 6.85 12.89
CA ILE A 61 13.35 6.98 11.51
C ILE A 61 11.95 7.61 11.49
N LEU A 62 11.07 7.23 12.42
CA LEU A 62 9.71 7.75 12.48
C LEU A 62 9.68 9.27 12.71
N ARG A 63 10.58 9.81 13.55
CA ARG A 63 10.68 11.28 13.79
C ARG A 63 11.13 12.08 12.56
N LYS A 64 11.64 11.41 11.53
CA LYS A 64 12.00 12.05 10.24
C LYS A 64 10.81 12.17 9.30
N ILE A 65 9.71 11.51 9.63
CA ILE A 65 8.47 11.52 8.86
C ILE A 65 7.40 12.20 9.71
N GLU A 66 7.07 13.43 9.36
CA GLU A 66 5.89 14.08 9.93
C GLU A 66 4.64 13.43 9.34
N ARG A 67 3.72 12.95 10.17
CA ARG A 67 2.53 12.23 9.72
C ARG A 67 1.33 13.16 9.78
N VAL A 68 0.64 13.31 8.65
CA VAL A 68 -0.55 14.14 8.51
C VAL A 68 -1.72 13.22 8.20
N ALA A 69 -2.65 13.11 9.16
CA ALA A 69 -3.85 12.30 9.01
C ALA A 69 -5.00 13.15 8.45
N GLU A 70 -5.60 12.73 7.34
CA GLU A 70 -6.75 13.39 6.73
C GLU A 70 -7.98 12.48 6.78
N HIS A 71 -9.12 13.03 7.24
CA HIS A 71 -10.41 12.32 7.33
C HIS A 71 -10.41 11.06 8.21
N VAL A 72 -9.59 11.03 9.27
CA VAL A 72 -9.47 9.87 10.17
C VAL A 72 -10.77 9.52 10.92
N ASP A 73 -11.69 10.48 11.03
CA ASP A 73 -13.06 10.27 11.51
C ASP A 73 -13.79 9.16 10.72
N ARG A 74 -13.52 9.03 9.41
CA ARG A 74 -14.10 7.98 8.56
C ARG A 74 -13.60 6.60 8.93
N ALA A 75 -12.31 6.47 9.25
CA ALA A 75 -11.74 5.21 9.74
C ALA A 75 -12.38 4.82 11.08
N ARG A 76 -12.47 5.77 12.03
CA ARG A 76 -13.12 5.55 13.33
C ARG A 76 -14.59 5.16 13.18
N ALA A 77 -15.33 5.82 12.29
CA ALA A 77 -16.73 5.52 12.06
C ALA A 77 -16.92 4.13 11.42
N ALA A 78 -16.11 3.78 10.43
CA ALA A 78 -16.14 2.48 9.77
C ALA A 78 -15.87 1.34 10.75
N THR A 79 -14.82 1.46 11.57
CA THR A 79 -14.47 0.45 12.59
C THR A 79 -15.55 0.30 13.67
N ARG A 80 -16.30 1.36 13.99
CA ARG A 80 -17.45 1.27 14.90
C ARG A 80 -18.67 0.62 14.25
N ALA A 81 -18.86 0.80 12.95
CA ALA A 81 -20.00 0.27 12.21
C ALA A 81 -19.86 -1.24 11.91
N GLY A 82 -18.64 -1.76 11.83
CA GLY A 82 -18.41 -3.17 11.56
C GLY A 82 -16.94 -3.52 11.36
N ARG A 83 -16.66 -4.37 10.38
CA ARG A 83 -15.31 -4.81 10.01
C ARG A 83 -14.81 -4.01 8.82
N VAL A 84 -13.52 -3.71 8.82
CA VAL A 84 -12.91 -2.85 7.81
C VAL A 84 -11.76 -3.55 7.12
N VAL A 85 -11.80 -3.49 5.80
CA VAL A 85 -10.68 -3.81 4.92
C VAL A 85 -10.04 -2.51 4.45
N TYR A 86 -8.88 -2.15 4.99
CA TYR A 86 -8.11 -1.01 4.54
C TYR A 86 -7.34 -1.39 3.27
N ALA A 87 -7.59 -0.66 2.19
CA ALA A 87 -6.91 -0.84 0.92
C ALA A 87 -6.14 0.44 0.56
N SER A 88 -4.82 0.35 0.45
CA SER A 88 -3.97 1.52 0.17
C SER A 88 -3.01 1.33 -1.01
N ASN A 89 -2.51 2.44 -1.55
CA ASN A 89 -1.40 2.42 -2.51
C ASN A 89 -0.07 2.12 -1.80
N HIS A 90 0.92 1.57 -2.51
CA HIS A 90 2.19 1.16 -1.89
C HIS A 90 3.40 1.84 -2.55
N LYS A 91 4.09 2.72 -1.84
CA LYS A 91 5.24 3.51 -2.32
C LYS A 91 6.54 3.19 -1.58
N SER A 92 6.51 2.85 -0.29
CA SER A 92 7.68 2.69 0.57
C SER A 92 7.55 1.50 1.53
N HIS A 93 8.66 1.03 2.13
CA HIS A 93 8.54 0.17 3.32
C HIS A 93 8.04 0.91 4.54
N THR A 94 8.05 2.25 4.53
CA THR A 94 7.53 3.00 5.66
C THR A 94 6.01 3.06 5.66
N ASP A 95 5.31 2.69 4.58
CA ASP A 95 3.85 2.80 4.46
C ASP A 95 3.13 2.07 5.60
N TYR A 96 3.42 0.78 5.78
CA TYR A 96 2.81 -0.03 6.83
C TYR A 96 3.25 0.36 8.24
N LEU A 97 4.27 1.20 8.39
CA LEU A 97 4.60 1.80 9.69
C LEU A 97 3.81 3.10 9.88
N VAL A 98 3.80 3.97 8.89
CA VAL A 98 3.16 5.28 8.92
C VAL A 98 1.65 5.16 9.04
N GLU A 99 1.00 4.40 8.17
CA GLU A 99 -0.46 4.29 8.11
C GLU A 99 -1.02 3.61 9.37
N LEU A 100 -0.36 2.56 9.84
CA LEU A 100 -0.77 1.88 11.07
C LEU A 100 -0.53 2.73 12.32
N LEU A 101 0.54 3.52 12.36
CA LEU A 101 0.76 4.47 13.47
C LEU A 101 -0.27 5.60 13.45
N VAL A 102 -0.67 6.09 12.27
CA VAL A 102 -1.76 7.07 12.15
C VAL A 102 -3.07 6.50 12.72
N LEU A 103 -3.37 5.23 12.45
CA LEU A 103 -4.51 4.54 13.05
C LEU A 103 -4.38 4.43 14.59
N ASP A 104 -3.23 3.94 15.10
CA ASP A 104 -2.98 3.77 16.54
C ASP A 104 -3.08 5.11 17.30
N GLU A 105 -2.42 6.15 16.78
CA GLU A 105 -2.43 7.51 17.33
C GLU A 105 -3.84 8.12 17.30
N SER A 106 -4.69 7.65 16.39
CA SER A 106 -6.09 8.03 16.28
C SER A 106 -7.04 7.13 17.07
N GLY A 107 -6.55 6.21 17.88
CA GLY A 107 -7.38 5.32 18.70
C GLY A 107 -8.08 4.21 17.91
N VAL A 108 -7.67 3.96 16.67
CA VAL A 108 -8.10 2.80 15.88
C VAL A 108 -7.03 1.72 16.03
N ARG A 109 -7.44 0.53 16.46
CA ARG A 109 -6.49 -0.59 16.59
C ARG A 109 -5.92 -0.92 15.20
N PRO A 110 -4.60 -0.97 15.03
CA PRO A 110 -3.95 -1.39 13.79
C PRO A 110 -4.48 -2.76 13.30
N PRO A 111 -4.92 -2.86 12.03
CA PRO A 111 -5.40 -4.12 11.46
C PRO A 111 -4.29 -5.18 11.36
N ILE A 112 -4.71 -6.42 11.12
CA ILE A 112 -3.79 -7.45 10.61
C ILE A 112 -3.35 -7.05 9.20
N ILE A 113 -2.09 -7.28 8.84
CA ILE A 113 -1.56 -6.83 7.54
C ILE A 113 -1.22 -8.00 6.62
N ALA A 114 -1.52 -7.88 5.33
CA ALA A 114 -1.01 -8.82 4.33
C ALA A 114 0.37 -8.38 3.83
N ALA A 115 1.39 -9.21 4.02
CA ALA A 115 2.78 -8.86 3.76
C ALA A 115 3.46 -9.91 2.88
N GLY A 116 4.38 -9.49 2.00
CA GLY A 116 5.11 -10.45 1.16
C GLY A 116 5.99 -11.39 2.01
N ILE A 117 5.99 -12.69 1.69
CA ILE A 117 6.75 -13.70 2.44
C ILE A 117 8.26 -13.40 2.54
N ASN A 118 8.81 -12.59 1.63
CA ASN A 118 10.20 -12.14 1.66
C ASN A 118 10.57 -11.28 2.88
N LEU A 119 9.58 -10.78 3.64
CA LEU A 119 9.78 -10.04 4.89
C LEU A 119 9.94 -10.99 6.09
N PHE A 120 9.70 -12.30 5.94
CA PHE A 120 9.64 -13.25 7.04
C PHE A 120 10.96 -14.01 7.27
N GLY A 121 12.09 -13.45 6.82
CA GLY A 121 13.42 -14.03 7.05
C GLY A 121 13.99 -13.70 8.43
N GLY A 122 14.55 -14.70 9.11
CA GLY A 122 15.27 -14.53 10.37
C GLY A 122 14.42 -13.99 11.53
N PRO A 123 15.03 -13.35 12.56
CA PRO A 123 14.32 -12.84 13.74
C PRO A 123 13.22 -11.81 13.43
N LEU A 124 13.38 -11.03 12.36
CA LEU A 124 12.37 -10.07 11.92
C LEU A 124 11.09 -10.77 11.44
N GLY A 125 11.20 -11.96 10.85
CA GLY A 125 10.03 -12.73 10.46
C GLY A 125 9.16 -13.18 11.63
N LEU A 126 9.80 -13.53 12.75
CA LEU A 126 9.08 -13.83 14.00
C LEU A 126 8.36 -12.59 14.54
N LEU A 127 9.00 -11.42 14.46
CA LEU A 127 8.37 -10.16 14.85
C LEU A 127 7.16 -9.84 13.97
N HIS A 128 7.31 -9.95 12.65
CA HIS A 128 6.23 -9.73 11.71
C HIS A 128 5.05 -10.68 11.97
N ARG A 129 5.33 -11.98 12.10
CA ARG A 129 4.32 -13.01 12.33
C ARG A 129 3.65 -12.93 13.71
N HIS A 130 4.41 -12.70 14.78
CA HIS A 130 3.88 -12.89 16.14
C HIS A 130 3.60 -11.61 16.92
N VAL A 131 4.13 -10.47 16.45
CA VAL A 131 3.91 -9.18 17.11
C VAL A 131 3.04 -8.29 16.25
N THR A 132 3.41 -8.07 14.98
CA THR A 132 2.68 -7.15 14.11
C THR A 132 1.37 -7.73 13.58
N GLY A 133 1.22 -9.06 13.63
CA GLY A 133 0.09 -9.74 13.01
C GLY A 133 0.15 -9.64 11.50
N ALA A 134 1.33 -9.82 10.89
CA ALA A 134 1.46 -9.85 9.44
C ALA A 134 1.22 -11.27 8.93
N ILE A 135 0.36 -11.42 7.91
CA ILE A 135 0.11 -12.65 7.18
C ILE A 135 1.17 -12.77 6.07
N PRO A 136 1.96 -13.86 6.01
CA PRO A 136 2.91 -14.08 4.94
C PRO A 136 2.23 -14.54 3.65
N ILE A 137 2.26 -13.68 2.63
CA ILE A 137 1.67 -13.93 1.32
C ILE A 137 2.75 -14.29 0.30
N ARG A 138 2.59 -15.44 -0.35
CA ARG A 138 3.36 -15.85 -1.52
C ARG A 138 2.86 -15.06 -2.73
N ARG A 139 3.75 -14.29 -3.36
CA ARG A 139 3.44 -13.53 -4.57
C ARG A 139 3.61 -14.41 -5.80
N ASN A 140 2.73 -14.24 -6.79
CA ASN A 140 2.80 -14.92 -8.10
C ASN A 140 2.74 -16.45 -8.06
N THR A 141 2.27 -17.04 -6.97
CA THR A 141 2.01 -18.49 -6.91
C THR A 141 0.80 -18.85 -7.77
N LYS A 142 0.87 -20.01 -8.43
CA LYS A 142 -0.22 -20.59 -9.22
C LYS A 142 -0.78 -21.87 -8.61
N ASP A 143 -0.28 -22.26 -7.43
CA ASP A 143 -0.75 -23.46 -6.75
C ASP A 143 -2.21 -23.31 -6.33
N PRO A 144 -3.15 -24.12 -6.88
CA PRO A 144 -4.57 -24.03 -6.55
C PRO A 144 -4.84 -24.28 -5.06
N ALA A 145 -4.14 -25.21 -4.42
CA ALA A 145 -4.30 -25.52 -3.01
C ALA A 145 -3.89 -24.31 -2.14
N TYR A 146 -2.82 -23.60 -2.51
CA TYR A 146 -2.46 -22.37 -1.82
C TYR A 146 -3.51 -21.26 -2.02
N LEU A 147 -3.97 -21.05 -3.26
CA LEU A 147 -4.90 -19.97 -3.58
C LEU A 147 -6.25 -20.15 -2.88
N ILE A 148 -6.78 -21.38 -2.85
CA ILE A 148 -8.03 -21.68 -2.15
C ILE A 148 -7.87 -21.54 -0.63
N THR A 149 -6.76 -22.03 -0.07
CA THR A 149 -6.45 -21.89 1.36
C THR A 149 -6.33 -20.42 1.76
N LEU A 150 -5.61 -19.60 0.97
CA LEU A 150 -5.44 -18.18 1.25
C LEU A 150 -6.78 -17.43 1.26
N LYS A 151 -7.64 -17.70 0.27
CA LYS A 151 -8.95 -17.05 0.19
C LYS A 151 -9.82 -17.41 1.39
N ALA A 152 -9.93 -18.70 1.70
CA ALA A 152 -10.70 -19.21 2.82
C ALA A 152 -10.16 -18.64 4.16
N TYR A 153 -8.84 -18.67 4.36
CA TYR A 153 -8.20 -18.15 5.56
C TYR A 153 -8.49 -16.65 5.77
N VAL A 154 -8.37 -15.85 4.72
CA VAL A 154 -8.63 -14.40 4.81
C VAL A 154 -10.12 -14.11 5.04
N ALA A 155 -11.02 -14.86 4.41
CA ALA A 155 -12.46 -14.74 4.65
C ALA A 155 -12.80 -15.02 6.12
N GLU A 156 -12.27 -16.10 6.70
CA GLU A 156 -12.46 -16.43 8.12
C GLU A 156 -11.80 -15.43 9.06
N LEU A 157 -10.64 -14.90 8.67
CA LEU A 157 -9.94 -13.90 9.46
C LEU A 157 -10.77 -12.61 9.58
N LEU A 158 -11.42 -12.18 8.49
CA LEU A 158 -12.21 -10.96 8.41
C LEU A 158 -13.47 -10.99 9.29
N ASN A 159 -13.96 -12.18 9.63
CA ASN A 159 -15.02 -12.33 10.63
C ASN A 159 -14.57 -11.89 12.03
N LYS A 160 -13.26 -11.96 12.32
CA LYS A 160 -12.69 -11.71 13.66
C LYS A 160 -11.83 -10.44 13.73
N HIS A 161 -11.23 -10.00 12.61
CA HIS A 161 -10.24 -8.94 12.59
C HIS A 161 -10.40 -8.03 11.37
N ASP A 162 -10.06 -6.75 11.53
CA ASP A 162 -9.83 -5.86 10.41
C ASP A 162 -8.55 -6.26 9.66
N LEU A 163 -8.51 -5.99 8.35
CA LEU A 163 -7.39 -6.32 7.47
C LEU A 163 -6.87 -5.06 6.76
N PHE A 164 -5.55 -4.95 6.63
CA PHE A 164 -4.90 -3.94 5.80
C PHE A 164 -4.09 -4.62 4.70
N PHE A 165 -4.29 -4.20 3.45
CA PHE A 165 -3.44 -4.65 2.35
C PHE A 165 -3.27 -3.60 1.25
N TYR A 166 -2.32 -3.89 0.36
CA TYR A 166 -2.03 -3.08 -0.81
C TYR A 166 -2.51 -3.82 -2.05
N PRO A 167 -3.62 -3.41 -2.70
CA PRO A 167 -4.18 -4.14 -3.84
C PRO A 167 -3.20 -4.25 -5.01
N GLU A 168 -2.22 -3.35 -5.11
CA GLU A 168 -1.14 -3.41 -6.10
C GLU A 168 -0.26 -4.67 -6.02
N GLY A 169 -0.26 -5.38 -4.88
CA GLY A 169 0.55 -6.59 -4.64
C GLY A 169 2.03 -6.33 -4.37
N GLY A 170 2.48 -5.06 -4.36
CA GLY A 170 3.82 -4.66 -3.97
C GLY A 170 4.17 -3.22 -4.36
N ARG A 171 5.16 -2.64 -3.68
CA ARG A 171 5.62 -1.24 -3.85
C ARG A 171 5.80 -0.84 -5.32
N SER A 172 5.40 0.39 -5.64
CA SER A 172 5.67 1.00 -6.93
C SER A 172 7.17 1.33 -7.07
N TYR A 173 7.77 0.85 -8.16
CA TYR A 173 9.16 1.12 -8.55
C TYR A 173 9.25 2.23 -9.61
N SER A 174 8.13 2.49 -10.30
CA SER A 174 8.01 3.51 -11.34
C SER A 174 7.35 4.80 -10.85
N GLY A 175 6.71 4.78 -9.67
CA GLY A 175 5.95 5.89 -9.10
C GLY A 175 4.44 5.80 -9.38
N GLU A 176 4.07 5.09 -10.44
CA GLU A 176 2.69 4.88 -10.90
C GLU A 176 1.90 4.04 -9.88
N ILE A 177 0.60 4.28 -9.79
CA ILE A 177 -0.33 3.36 -9.13
C ILE A 177 -0.58 2.19 -10.09
N LYS A 178 -0.33 0.96 -9.64
CA LYS A 178 -0.45 -0.24 -10.48
C LYS A 178 -1.89 -0.73 -10.60
N ASN A 179 -2.13 -1.61 -11.57
CA ASN A 179 -3.37 -2.37 -11.66
C ASN A 179 -3.56 -3.28 -10.43
N PRO A 180 -4.81 -3.46 -9.97
CA PRO A 180 -5.08 -4.26 -8.78
C PRO A 180 -4.82 -5.75 -9.00
N LYS A 181 -4.44 -6.43 -7.92
CA LYS A 181 -4.54 -7.87 -7.76
C LYS A 181 -5.83 -8.19 -7.04
N THR A 182 -6.64 -9.07 -7.62
CA THR A 182 -7.99 -9.38 -7.12
C THR A 182 -8.00 -10.39 -5.98
N GLY A 183 -6.91 -11.10 -5.70
CA GLY A 183 -6.92 -12.24 -4.76
C GLY A 183 -7.47 -11.92 -3.36
N LEU A 184 -6.93 -10.89 -2.70
CA LEU A 184 -7.39 -10.50 -1.34
C LEU A 184 -8.74 -9.78 -1.36
N ILE A 185 -9.08 -9.09 -2.45
CA ILE A 185 -10.39 -8.46 -2.63
C ILE A 185 -11.46 -9.54 -2.77
N HIS A 186 -11.20 -10.57 -3.58
CA HIS A 186 -12.06 -11.73 -3.73
C HIS A 186 -12.27 -12.42 -2.38
N ALA A 187 -11.20 -12.64 -1.61
CA ALA A 187 -11.30 -13.22 -0.27
C ALA A 187 -12.16 -12.37 0.68
N ALA A 188 -12.07 -11.04 0.59
CA ALA A 188 -12.92 -10.14 1.37
C ALA A 188 -14.40 -10.23 0.95
N LEU A 189 -14.70 -10.35 -0.34
CA LEU A 189 -16.07 -10.54 -0.85
C LEU A 189 -16.68 -11.89 -0.44
N GLN A 190 -15.85 -12.90 -0.16
CA GLN A 190 -16.28 -14.20 0.36
C GLN A 190 -16.45 -14.23 1.89
N ALA A 191 -16.06 -13.16 2.59
CA ALA A 191 -16.23 -13.11 4.04
C ALA A 191 -17.72 -12.93 4.39
N GLU A 192 -18.25 -13.83 5.22
CA GLU A 192 -19.66 -13.86 5.62
C GLU A 192 -19.93 -12.89 6.80
N HIS A 193 -19.42 -11.66 6.71
CA HIS A 193 -19.58 -10.65 7.75
C HIS A 193 -20.58 -9.56 7.30
N PRO A 194 -21.73 -9.38 8.00
CA PRO A 194 -22.84 -8.55 7.54
C PRO A 194 -22.53 -7.06 7.43
N HIS A 195 -21.50 -6.59 8.16
CA HIS A 195 -21.07 -5.19 8.17
C HIS A 195 -19.59 -5.08 7.79
N LEU A 196 -19.20 -5.67 6.67
CA LEU A 196 -17.86 -5.51 6.11
C LEU A 196 -17.86 -4.37 5.08
N ALA A 197 -16.81 -3.54 5.11
CA ALA A 197 -16.59 -2.50 4.11
C ALA A 197 -15.11 -2.39 3.73
N VAL A 198 -14.82 -2.08 2.46
CA VAL A 198 -13.49 -1.64 2.04
C VAL A 198 -13.37 -0.16 2.35
N LEU A 199 -12.34 0.26 3.09
CA LEU A 199 -11.99 1.66 3.30
C LEU A 199 -10.77 1.99 2.41
N PRO A 200 -10.97 2.66 1.26
CA PRO A 200 -9.87 3.17 0.46
C PRO A 200 -9.05 4.14 1.30
N THR A 201 -7.74 3.95 1.29
CA THR A 201 -6.76 4.80 1.98
C THR A 201 -5.70 5.20 0.96
N ALA A 202 -5.13 6.38 1.08
CA ALA A 202 -4.00 6.76 0.26
C ALA A 202 -2.86 7.31 1.10
N VAL A 203 -1.64 6.97 0.72
CA VAL A 203 -0.41 7.51 1.32
C VAL A 203 0.42 8.25 0.28
N ALA A 204 0.81 9.49 0.61
CA ALA A 204 1.66 10.33 -0.22
C ALA A 204 2.77 10.95 0.61
N TYR A 205 3.97 11.06 0.04
CA TYR A 205 5.14 11.61 0.73
C TYR A 205 5.73 12.78 -0.06
N ASP A 206 6.22 13.80 0.64
CA ASP A 206 7.05 14.83 -0.02
C ASP A 206 8.24 14.15 -0.70
N LEU A 207 8.91 13.26 0.05
CA LEU A 207 9.98 12.41 -0.41
C LEU A 207 9.82 10.99 0.14
N VAL A 208 9.99 9.98 -0.71
CA VAL A 208 10.08 8.57 -0.32
C VAL A 208 11.52 8.25 0.09
N LEU A 209 11.71 7.66 1.27
CA LEU A 209 13.04 7.33 1.82
C LEU A 209 13.90 6.51 0.85
N GLU A 210 13.30 5.58 0.11
CA GLU A 210 14.00 4.67 -0.81
C GLU A 210 13.97 5.11 -2.27
N ASP A 211 13.54 6.34 -2.58
CA ASP A 211 13.32 6.80 -3.96
C ASP A 211 14.50 6.54 -4.92
N HIS A 212 15.75 6.73 -4.48
CA HIS A 212 16.95 6.46 -5.26
C HIS A 212 17.13 4.96 -5.58
N ALA A 213 16.81 4.09 -4.64
CA ALA A 213 16.89 2.65 -4.82
C ALA A 213 15.73 2.14 -5.69
N LEU A 214 14.52 2.67 -5.49
CA LEU A 214 13.32 2.30 -6.23
C LEU A 214 13.38 2.74 -7.69
N ALA A 215 13.72 4.01 -7.93
CA ALA A 215 13.72 4.60 -9.27
C ALA A 215 14.77 3.97 -10.22
N ARG A 216 15.84 3.38 -9.67
CA ARG A 216 16.83 2.62 -10.45
C ARG A 216 16.30 1.28 -10.93
N GLN A 217 15.34 0.69 -10.22
CA GLN A 217 14.83 -0.63 -10.55
C GLN A 217 13.84 -0.58 -11.72
N ARG A 218 12.98 0.45 -11.79
CA ARG A 218 11.86 0.63 -12.77
C ARG A 218 10.82 -0.50 -12.75
N VAL A 219 11.25 -1.76 -12.82
CA VAL A 219 10.46 -3.00 -12.66
C VAL A 219 11.27 -3.97 -11.80
N LYS A 220 10.68 -4.54 -10.74
CA LYS A 220 11.36 -5.54 -9.91
C LYS A 220 11.21 -6.93 -10.52
N HIS A 221 12.29 -7.43 -11.12
CA HIS A 221 12.35 -8.79 -11.70
C HIS A 221 12.62 -9.88 -10.66
N THR A 222 13.32 -9.58 -9.56
CA THR A 222 13.69 -10.58 -8.53
C THR A 222 13.46 -10.06 -7.11
N GLN A 223 12.97 -10.92 -6.23
CA GLN A 223 12.87 -10.59 -4.81
C GLN A 223 14.27 -10.50 -4.18
N ARG A 224 14.49 -9.44 -3.39
CA ARG A 224 15.72 -9.26 -2.61
C ARG A 224 15.43 -9.54 -1.13
N PRO A 225 16.42 -10.05 -0.39
CA PRO A 225 16.33 -10.12 1.07
C PRO A 225 16.07 -8.74 1.66
N PHE A 226 15.19 -8.69 2.67
CA PHE A 226 14.85 -7.43 3.34
C PHE A 226 16.06 -6.73 3.97
N SER A 227 17.04 -7.48 4.46
CA SER A 227 18.29 -6.93 5.03
C SER A 227 19.05 -6.00 4.08
N ARG A 228 19.08 -6.33 2.77
CA ARG A 228 19.73 -5.50 1.75
C ARG A 228 18.96 -4.21 1.51
N GLU A 229 17.63 -4.30 1.49
CA GLU A 229 16.77 -3.14 1.30
C GLU A 229 16.82 -2.21 2.53
N LEU A 230 16.93 -2.78 3.74
CA LEU A 230 17.14 -2.02 4.98
C LEU A 230 18.49 -1.27 4.98
N ALA A 231 19.57 -1.90 4.52
CA ALA A 231 20.87 -1.22 4.39
C ALA A 231 20.83 -0.04 3.39
N GLU A 232 20.03 -0.15 2.33
CA GLU A 232 19.77 0.96 1.40
C GLU A 232 18.96 2.08 2.09
N MET A 233 17.92 1.76 2.86
CA MET A 233 17.15 2.74 3.64
C MET A 233 18.02 3.51 4.64
N VAL A 234 18.87 2.81 5.40
CA VAL A 234 19.76 3.44 6.39
C VAL A 234 20.70 4.45 5.73
N ARG A 235 21.26 4.10 4.56
CA ARG A 235 22.13 4.99 3.78
C ARG A 235 21.45 6.29 3.38
N TYR A 236 20.19 6.22 2.95
CA TYR A 236 19.41 7.38 2.51
C TYR A 236 18.68 8.10 3.65
N ALA A 237 18.80 7.63 4.89
CA ALA A 237 18.16 8.27 6.03
C ALA A 237 18.91 9.52 6.52
N VAL A 238 20.20 9.69 6.21
CA VAL A 238 20.98 10.88 6.63
C VAL A 238 20.42 12.13 5.94
N GLY A 239 20.11 13.19 6.71
CA GLY A 239 19.49 14.41 6.19
C GLY A 239 18.03 14.27 5.74
N TYR A 240 17.46 13.06 5.76
CA TYR A 240 16.08 12.84 5.35
C TYR A 240 15.08 13.48 6.31
N ARG A 241 14.16 14.26 5.74
CA ARG A 241 12.91 14.71 6.35
C ARG A 241 11.82 14.69 5.27
N SER A 242 10.61 14.33 5.65
CA SER A 242 9.47 14.24 4.73
C SER A 242 8.18 14.36 5.52
N ARG A 243 7.12 14.92 4.93
CA ARG A 243 5.75 14.69 5.42
C ARG A 243 5.15 13.49 4.71
N ALA A 244 4.35 12.73 5.44
CA ALA A 244 3.54 11.64 4.92
C ALA A 244 2.06 11.94 5.21
N PHE A 245 1.29 12.11 4.14
CA PHE A 245 -0.14 12.32 4.20
C PHE A 245 -0.83 10.97 4.10
N VAL A 246 -1.70 10.66 5.06
CA VAL A 246 -2.55 9.47 5.07
C VAL A 246 -4.01 9.91 5.01
N THR A 247 -4.63 9.70 3.86
CA THR A 247 -5.98 10.19 3.55
C THR A 247 -6.97 9.03 3.54
N PHE A 248 -7.99 9.10 4.39
CA PHE A 248 -9.04 8.07 4.49
C PHE A 248 -10.28 8.41 3.63
N GLY A 249 -10.67 7.44 2.81
CA GLY A 249 -11.82 7.52 1.92
C GLY A 249 -13.17 7.28 2.59
N LYS A 250 -14.22 7.23 1.77
CA LYS A 250 -15.53 6.75 2.22
C LYS A 250 -15.54 5.21 2.19
N PRO A 251 -16.14 4.53 3.18
CA PRO A 251 -16.31 3.07 3.12
C PRO A 251 -17.13 2.67 1.89
N ILE A 252 -16.69 1.62 1.21
CA ILE A 252 -17.36 1.01 0.07
C ILE A 252 -17.93 -0.34 0.55
N PRO A 253 -19.26 -0.54 0.55
CA PRO A 253 -19.87 -1.81 0.94
C PRO A 253 -19.53 -2.91 -0.07
N LEU A 254 -19.57 -4.16 0.39
CA LEU A 254 -19.22 -5.35 -0.40
C LEU A 254 -20.46 -6.03 -1.02
N ASP A 255 -21.36 -5.25 -1.62
CA ASP A 255 -22.55 -5.77 -2.33
C ASP A 255 -22.20 -6.14 -3.78
N ILE A 256 -21.33 -7.14 -3.94
CA ILE A 256 -20.76 -7.57 -5.22
C ILE A 256 -20.78 -9.09 -5.29
N ASP A 257 -21.20 -9.65 -6.43
CA ASP A 257 -21.15 -11.09 -6.65
C ASP A 257 -19.70 -11.60 -6.71
N ALA A 258 -19.27 -12.28 -5.63
CA ALA A 258 -17.94 -12.86 -5.52
C ALA A 258 -17.68 -13.99 -6.56
N SER A 259 -18.73 -14.61 -7.10
CA SER A 259 -18.61 -15.68 -8.09
C SER A 259 -18.29 -15.15 -9.50
N SER A 260 -18.67 -13.91 -9.80
CA SER A 260 -18.35 -13.24 -11.06
C SER A 260 -16.93 -12.66 -11.03
N ARG A 261 -16.03 -13.26 -11.83
CA ARG A 261 -14.66 -12.73 -12.00
C ARG A 261 -14.62 -11.30 -12.55
N ARG A 262 -15.62 -10.93 -13.37
CA ARG A 262 -15.76 -9.58 -13.91
C ARG A 262 -16.10 -8.61 -12.79
N ASP A 263 -17.10 -8.91 -11.98
CA ASP A 263 -17.59 -8.01 -10.93
C ASP A 263 -16.53 -7.80 -9.86
N VAL A 264 -15.80 -8.87 -9.49
CA VAL A 264 -14.63 -8.78 -8.58
C VAL A 264 -13.54 -7.86 -9.16
N LEU A 265 -13.28 -7.94 -10.46
CA LEU A 265 -12.29 -7.09 -11.12
C LEU A 265 -12.78 -5.64 -11.16
N ASP A 266 -14.01 -5.39 -11.58
CA ASP A 266 -14.60 -4.05 -11.66
C ASP A 266 -14.65 -3.37 -10.28
N PHE A 267 -14.97 -4.14 -9.23
CA PHE A 267 -14.88 -3.67 -7.85
C PHE A 267 -13.45 -3.32 -7.44
N ALA A 268 -12.47 -4.16 -7.81
CA ALA A 268 -11.07 -3.87 -7.55
C ALA A 268 -10.59 -2.58 -8.25
N HIS A 269 -11.04 -2.34 -9.48
CA HIS A 269 -10.79 -1.09 -10.20
C HIS A 269 -11.47 0.11 -9.51
N THR A 270 -12.70 -0.05 -9.04
CA THR A 270 -13.42 0.96 -8.26
C THR A 270 -12.66 1.36 -6.99
N VAL A 271 -12.14 0.38 -6.24
CA VAL A 271 -11.31 0.62 -5.06
C VAL A 271 -10.02 1.37 -5.44
N MET A 272 -9.34 0.96 -6.52
CA MET A 272 -8.11 1.63 -6.96
C MET A 272 -8.32 3.04 -7.46
N ASP A 273 -9.43 3.31 -8.16
CA ASP A 273 -9.78 4.67 -8.58
C ASP A 273 -10.14 5.56 -7.38
N ALA A 274 -10.79 4.99 -6.35
CA ALA A 274 -11.02 5.70 -5.08
C ALA A 274 -9.69 6.04 -4.37
N ILE A 275 -8.76 5.10 -4.26
CA ILE A 275 -7.40 5.34 -3.74
C ILE A 275 -6.71 6.44 -4.55
N GLY A 276 -6.78 6.37 -5.88
CA GLY A 276 -6.18 7.34 -6.79
C GLY A 276 -6.69 8.77 -6.57
N ARG A 277 -8.00 8.95 -6.36
CA ARG A 277 -8.62 10.25 -6.06
C ARG A 277 -8.22 10.81 -4.69
N LEU A 278 -7.95 9.94 -3.72
CA LEU A 278 -7.50 10.34 -2.38
C LEU A 278 -6.03 10.76 -2.35
N TYR A 279 -5.20 10.24 -3.27
CA TYR A 279 -3.77 10.51 -3.31
C TYR A 279 -3.47 12.02 -3.34
N LYS A 280 -2.76 12.50 -2.31
CA LYS A 280 -2.39 13.91 -2.16
C LYS A 280 -1.38 14.33 -3.22
N VAL A 281 -1.72 15.34 -4.01
CA VAL A 281 -0.82 15.97 -4.98
C VAL A 281 0.10 16.93 -4.23
N LEU A 282 1.36 16.58 -4.10
CA LEU A 282 2.36 17.35 -3.34
C LEU A 282 3.26 18.21 -4.25
N PRO A 283 3.86 19.29 -3.73
CA PRO A 283 4.78 20.16 -4.48
C PRO A 283 5.83 19.40 -5.30
N THR A 284 6.46 18.39 -4.71
CA THR A 284 7.50 17.58 -5.35
C THR A 284 6.98 16.82 -6.58
N ALA A 285 5.75 16.29 -6.53
CA ALA A 285 5.13 15.60 -7.66
C ALA A 285 4.79 16.58 -8.80
N VAL A 286 4.24 17.76 -8.46
CA VAL A 286 3.91 18.82 -9.43
C VAL A 286 5.16 19.32 -10.14
N LEU A 287 6.20 19.67 -9.37
CA LEU A 287 7.47 20.10 -9.94
C LEU A 287 8.09 19.00 -10.81
N ALA A 288 8.12 17.76 -10.33
CA ALA A 288 8.68 16.66 -11.09
C ALA A 288 7.98 16.45 -12.44
N ASN A 289 6.66 16.63 -12.50
CA ASN A 289 5.88 16.55 -13.73
C ASN A 289 6.13 17.76 -14.64
N ALA A 290 6.21 18.97 -14.08
CA ALA A 290 6.45 20.20 -14.83
C ALA A 290 7.88 20.32 -15.38
N MET A 291 8.86 19.68 -14.73
CA MET A 291 10.29 19.84 -15.03
C MET A 291 10.70 19.39 -16.45
N ARG A 292 11.72 20.09 -16.97
CA ARG A 292 12.51 19.72 -18.16
C ARG A 292 13.97 19.47 -17.74
N PRO A 293 14.86 18.92 -18.59
CA PRO A 293 16.26 18.70 -18.20
C PRO A 293 16.96 19.94 -17.61
N SER A 294 16.64 21.13 -18.12
CA SER A 294 17.07 22.43 -17.61
C SER A 294 16.00 23.47 -17.93
N ILE A 295 15.57 24.28 -16.98
CA ILE A 295 14.48 25.25 -17.15
C ILE A 295 14.69 26.50 -16.28
N ALA A 296 14.20 27.66 -16.72
CA ALA A 296 14.19 28.87 -15.89
C ALA A 296 13.13 28.74 -14.78
N VAL A 297 13.38 29.28 -13.58
CA VAL A 297 12.44 29.18 -12.45
C VAL A 297 11.04 29.72 -12.81
N ARG A 298 10.97 30.88 -13.47
CA ARG A 298 9.70 31.46 -13.94
C ARG A 298 8.94 30.57 -14.93
N GLU A 299 9.64 29.91 -15.85
CA GLU A 299 9.00 28.98 -16.80
C GLU A 299 8.53 27.69 -16.10
N LEU A 300 9.28 27.22 -15.09
CA LEU A 300 8.88 26.08 -14.28
C LEU A 300 7.62 26.38 -13.46
N GLU A 301 7.53 27.57 -12.88
CA GLU A 301 6.35 28.06 -12.16
C GLU A 301 5.11 28.03 -13.06
N SER A 302 5.16 28.65 -14.25
CA SER A 302 4.02 28.65 -15.18
C SER A 302 3.62 27.23 -15.64
N ARG A 303 4.60 26.32 -15.77
CA ARG A 303 4.30 24.92 -16.10
C ARG A 303 3.69 24.17 -14.92
N ALA A 304 4.10 24.48 -13.69
CA ALA A 304 3.50 23.93 -12.49
C ALA A 304 2.04 24.39 -12.35
N ASP A 305 1.73 25.65 -12.65
CA ASP A 305 0.34 26.13 -12.73
C ASP A 305 -0.49 25.35 -13.75
N ALA A 306 0.04 25.14 -14.96
CA ALA A 306 -0.67 24.35 -15.98
C ALA A 306 -0.94 22.90 -15.54
N VAL A 307 -0.01 22.27 -14.82
CA VAL A 307 -0.21 20.94 -14.23
C VAL A 307 -1.30 20.98 -13.15
N LEU A 308 -1.28 21.99 -12.29
CA LEU A 308 -2.28 22.17 -11.24
C LEU A 308 -3.67 22.44 -11.79
N ASP A 309 -3.81 23.23 -12.85
CA ASP A 309 -5.08 23.49 -13.52
C ASP A 309 -5.66 22.20 -14.11
N ALA A 310 -4.82 21.39 -14.77
CA ALA A 310 -5.23 20.08 -15.27
C ALA A 310 -5.72 19.16 -14.15
N LEU A 311 -4.98 19.07 -13.03
CA LEU A 311 -5.36 18.27 -11.87
C LEU A 311 -6.63 18.78 -11.19
N ARG A 312 -6.78 20.11 -11.08
CA ARG A 312 -7.98 20.74 -10.50
C ARG A 312 -9.22 20.43 -11.32
N SER A 313 -9.11 20.45 -12.65
CA SER A 313 -10.21 20.07 -13.56
C SER A 313 -10.68 18.62 -13.39
N LYS A 314 -9.82 17.75 -12.83
CA LYS A 314 -10.12 16.34 -12.54
C LYS A 314 -10.57 16.10 -11.09
N GLY A 315 -10.67 17.16 -10.28
CA GLY A 315 -11.02 17.06 -8.86
C GLY A 315 -9.95 16.34 -8.03
N ALA A 316 -8.67 16.48 -8.39
CA ALA A 316 -7.57 15.90 -7.63
C ALA A 316 -7.46 16.48 -6.21
N ASN A 317 -6.98 15.68 -5.25
CA ASN A 317 -6.69 16.14 -3.89
C ASN A 317 -5.38 16.97 -3.87
N LEU A 318 -5.49 18.28 -4.11
CA LEU A 318 -4.35 19.19 -4.15
C LEU A 318 -3.79 19.48 -2.74
N GLY A 319 -2.47 19.38 -2.60
CA GLY A 319 -1.71 19.83 -1.42
C GLY A 319 -0.93 21.12 -1.63
N VAL A 320 -1.14 21.78 -2.77
CA VAL A 320 -0.52 23.04 -3.14
C VAL A 320 -1.46 23.79 -4.09
N ALA A 321 -1.56 25.12 -3.96
CA ALA A 321 -2.56 25.91 -4.67
C ALA A 321 -2.03 26.51 -5.98
N SER A 322 -0.74 26.83 -6.05
CA SER A 322 -0.10 27.52 -7.18
C SER A 322 1.29 26.97 -7.51
N GLY A 323 1.77 27.29 -8.71
CA GLY A 323 3.13 27.00 -9.15
C GLY A 323 4.18 27.66 -8.27
N ALA A 324 3.91 28.89 -7.79
CA ALA A 324 4.80 29.61 -6.87
C ALA A 324 4.97 28.85 -5.54
N GLU A 325 3.88 28.40 -4.92
CA GLU A 325 3.94 27.57 -3.72
C GLU A 325 4.63 26.22 -3.99
N ALA A 326 4.40 25.64 -5.17
CA ALA A 326 5.04 24.38 -5.55
C ALA A 326 6.57 24.53 -5.66
N ILE A 327 7.04 25.67 -6.17
CA ILE A 327 8.46 26.04 -6.23
C ILE A 327 9.02 26.21 -4.81
N GLU A 328 8.36 27.02 -3.99
CA GLU A 328 8.79 27.35 -2.63
C GLU A 328 8.96 26.09 -1.76
N ALA A 329 7.97 25.20 -1.79
CA ALA A 329 7.96 23.99 -0.97
C ALA A 329 8.65 22.78 -1.62
N GLY A 330 8.74 22.73 -2.95
CA GLY A 330 9.18 21.54 -3.69
C GLY A 330 10.65 21.53 -4.10
N LEU A 331 11.28 22.69 -4.31
CA LEU A 331 12.69 22.75 -4.74
C LEU A 331 13.65 22.36 -3.63
N GLN A 332 13.47 22.88 -2.42
CA GLN A 332 14.38 22.65 -1.29
C GLN A 332 14.51 21.15 -0.96
N PRO A 333 13.43 20.34 -0.88
CA PRO A 333 13.56 18.91 -0.64
C PRO A 333 14.31 18.18 -1.76
N PHE A 334 14.09 18.54 -3.03
CA PHE A 334 14.79 17.93 -4.16
C PHE A 334 16.26 18.31 -4.23
N GLU A 335 16.62 19.55 -3.90
CA GLU A 335 18.01 20.01 -3.84
C GLU A 335 18.77 19.36 -2.69
N ALA A 336 18.17 19.32 -1.49
CA ALA A 336 18.74 18.65 -0.32
C ALA A 336 19.01 17.16 -0.57
N ARG A 337 18.25 16.54 -1.48
CA ARG A 337 18.39 15.14 -1.89
C ARG A 337 19.23 14.95 -3.16
N GLY A 338 19.81 16.01 -3.70
CA GLY A 338 20.65 15.98 -4.90
C GLY A 338 19.93 15.58 -6.19
N ILE A 339 18.60 15.74 -6.24
CA ILE A 339 17.76 15.38 -7.40
C ILE A 339 17.75 16.52 -8.41
N LEU A 340 17.61 17.76 -7.91
CA LEU A 340 17.65 18.99 -8.67
C LEU A 340 18.79 19.88 -8.15
N VAL A 341 19.24 20.83 -8.98
CA VAL A 341 20.19 21.88 -8.59
C VAL A 341 19.69 23.21 -9.11
N VAL A 342 19.69 24.23 -8.25
CA VAL A 342 19.30 25.60 -8.62
C VAL A 342 20.54 26.47 -8.76
N GLU A 343 20.78 26.99 -9.96
CA GLU A 343 21.93 27.85 -10.25
C GLU A 343 21.50 29.01 -11.15
N ARG A 344 21.81 30.25 -10.75
CA ARG A 344 21.61 31.47 -11.56
C ARG A 344 20.19 31.58 -12.13
N GLY A 345 19.16 31.33 -11.29
CA GLY A 345 17.75 31.41 -11.69
C GLY A 345 17.26 30.27 -12.60
N ARG A 346 18.04 29.19 -12.73
CA ARG A 346 17.67 27.99 -13.48
C ARG A 346 17.70 26.75 -12.60
N VAL A 347 16.80 25.82 -12.89
CA VAL A 347 16.74 24.51 -12.24
C VAL A 347 17.21 23.44 -13.23
N ARG A 348 18.15 22.60 -12.80
CA ARG A 348 18.72 21.50 -13.61
C ARG A 348 18.50 20.15 -12.95
N VAL A 349 18.21 19.14 -13.76
CA VAL A 349 18.00 17.77 -13.28
C VAL A 349 19.33 17.04 -13.10
N ARG A 350 19.59 16.53 -11.90
CA ARG A 350 20.74 15.65 -11.61
C ARG A 350 20.35 14.17 -11.60
N GLN A 351 19.18 13.84 -11.06
CA GLN A 351 18.69 12.45 -10.96
C GLN A 351 17.41 12.24 -11.76
N ARG A 352 17.55 12.07 -13.09
CA ARG A 352 16.40 11.94 -14.01
C ARG A 352 15.44 10.79 -13.66
N ASN A 353 15.98 9.66 -13.17
CA ASN A 353 15.13 8.51 -12.82
C ASN A 353 14.28 8.78 -11.58
N VAL A 354 14.86 9.42 -10.56
CA VAL A 354 14.14 9.79 -9.33
C VAL A 354 13.10 10.86 -9.63
N LEU A 355 13.45 11.88 -10.41
CA LEU A 355 12.47 12.88 -10.85
C LEU A 355 11.31 12.25 -11.61
N ARG A 356 11.60 11.33 -12.54
CA ARG A 356 10.55 10.60 -13.27
C ARG A 356 9.64 9.78 -12.34
N TYR A 357 10.20 9.18 -11.29
CA TYR A 357 9.40 8.46 -10.28
C TYR A 357 8.33 9.38 -9.67
N TYR A 358 8.71 10.58 -9.21
CA TYR A 358 7.75 11.53 -8.65
C TYR A 358 6.76 12.07 -9.69
N ALA A 359 7.22 12.36 -10.91
CA ALA A 359 6.35 12.85 -11.99
C ALA A 359 5.20 11.87 -12.29
N ARG A 360 5.51 10.57 -12.30
CA ARG A 360 4.56 9.49 -12.59
C ARG A 360 3.60 9.16 -11.47
N THR A 361 3.81 9.73 -10.28
CA THR A 361 2.82 9.61 -9.20
C THR A 361 1.50 10.32 -9.51
N LEU A 362 1.47 11.16 -10.55
CA LEU A 362 0.30 11.90 -11.01
C LEU A 362 -0.37 11.27 -12.25
N ASP A 363 0.23 10.22 -12.84
CA ASP A 363 -0.25 9.66 -14.10
C ASP A 363 -1.68 9.14 -13.99
N HIS A 364 -2.09 8.57 -12.85
CA HIS A 364 -3.46 8.10 -12.67
C HIS A 364 -4.51 9.23 -12.65
N LEU A 365 -4.10 10.48 -12.38
CA LEU A 365 -4.96 11.67 -12.38
C LEU A 365 -4.91 12.42 -13.72
N LEU A 366 -3.77 12.39 -14.40
CA LEU A 366 -3.52 13.12 -15.64
C LEU A 366 -3.82 12.29 -16.90
N ALA A 367 -3.72 10.97 -16.83
CA ALA A 367 -4.01 10.09 -17.96
C ALA A 367 -5.49 10.20 -18.36
N SER A 368 -5.73 10.28 -19.66
CA SER A 368 -7.08 10.06 -20.19
C SER A 368 -7.45 8.59 -20.03
N PRO A 369 -8.72 8.24 -19.74
CA PRO A 369 -9.14 6.85 -19.53
C PRO A 369 -8.72 5.88 -20.65
N SER A 370 -8.51 6.38 -21.87
CA SER A 370 -8.10 5.61 -23.05
C SER A 370 -6.65 5.15 -23.08
N SER A 371 -5.75 5.66 -22.21
CA SER A 371 -4.33 5.26 -22.23
C SER A 371 -3.97 4.10 -21.30
N ARG A 372 -4.95 3.52 -20.59
CA ARG A 372 -4.73 2.43 -19.62
C ARG A 372 -4.89 1.02 -20.22
N THR A 373 -5.25 0.90 -21.49
CA THR A 373 -5.37 -0.38 -22.20
C THR A 373 -4.27 -0.53 -23.24
N HIS A 374 -3.07 -0.94 -22.82
CA HIS A 374 -2.08 -1.60 -23.69
C HIS A 374 -1.18 -2.52 -22.87
#